data_AF-A0A292PXA6-F1
#
_entry.id   AF-A0A292PXA6-F1
#
_cell.length_a   1.000
_cell.length_b   1.000
_cell.length_c   1.000
_cell.angle_alpha   90.00
_cell.angle_beta   90.00
_cell.angle_gamma   90.00
#
_symmetry.space_group_name_H-M   'P 1'
#
loop_
_entity.id
_entity.type
_entity.pdbx_description
1 polymer ?
#
loop_
_entity_poly.entity_id
_entity_poly.type
_entity_poly.pdbx_seq_one_letter_code
_entity_poly.pdbx_strand_id
1 'polypeptide(L)'
;MVRTYQMGTKNPLSAYGTQQNITISVFNTVLNHKANAEHTEWYQVVEASPEDRKEVISEPYEIEAWLSFAFATRGDTYSQMKSHWYHLGIDYNQEDQKKAIYKITGDNEEKEWCQYVDTSGLGNYDYLMFANIDYSNPNFRNDMENWGIWVARGLGLGEFRWNIPLHIISASANHFSTRFDAVRHLSSEFLKEFIDHLDKTLGEDWFFVGEY
;
A
#
# COMPACT_ATOMS: atom_id res chain seq x y z
N MET A 1 20.65 12.64 13.62
CA MET A 1 21.22 11.55 12.78
C MET A 1 20.08 10.59 12.48
N VAL A 2 19.52 10.64 11.27
CA VAL A 2 18.49 9.68 10.84
C VAL A 2 19.22 8.39 10.47
N ARG A 3 18.87 7.28 11.13
CA ARG A 3 19.40 5.95 10.81
C ARG A 3 18.28 5.14 10.18
N THR A 4 18.50 4.71 8.94
CA THR A 4 17.64 3.75 8.25
C THR A 4 18.16 2.33 8.53
N TYR A 5 17.27 1.42 8.88
CA TYR A 5 17.59 0.02 9.17
C TYR A 5 16.83 -0.90 8.21
N GLN A 6 17.53 -1.84 7.59
CA GLN A 6 16.89 -3.00 6.96
C GLN A 6 16.59 -4.01 8.08
N MET A 7 15.30 -4.23 8.36
CA MET A 7 14.87 -5.04 9.51
C MET A 7 15.01 -6.54 9.19
N GLY A 8 15.56 -7.32 10.12
CA GLY A 8 15.67 -8.78 10.06
C GLY A 8 14.39 -9.50 10.49
N THR A 9 14.52 -10.74 11.03
CA THR A 9 13.38 -11.54 11.52
C THR A 9 12.49 -10.76 12.49
N LYS A 10 11.20 -11.11 12.53
CA LYS A 10 10.08 -10.54 13.31
C LYS A 10 10.25 -10.58 14.85
N ASN A 11 11.46 -10.50 15.39
CA ASN A 11 11.67 -10.13 16.78
C ASN A 11 11.06 -8.74 16.97
N PRO A 12 10.29 -8.53 18.04
CA PRO A 12 9.49 -7.34 18.17
C PRO A 12 10.39 -6.11 18.13
N LEU A 13 9.91 -5.10 17.40
CA LEU A 13 10.39 -3.72 17.43
C LEU A 13 10.43 -3.12 18.85
N SER A 14 9.99 -3.86 19.87
CA SER A 14 10.18 -3.58 21.29
C SER A 14 11.64 -3.60 21.77
N ALA A 15 12.61 -4.02 20.95
CA ALA A 15 14.03 -4.02 21.33
C ALA A 15 14.67 -2.61 21.33
N TYR A 16 13.99 -1.58 20.83
CA TYR A 16 14.51 -0.21 20.73
C TYR A 16 14.03 0.67 21.90
N GLY A 17 14.46 0.36 23.13
CA GLY A 17 14.01 1.11 24.30
C GLY A 17 14.89 0.92 25.53
N THR A 18 16.16 1.37 25.50
CA THR A 18 17.01 1.38 26.72
C THR A 18 17.78 2.69 26.94
N GLN A 19 17.46 3.78 26.23
CA GLN A 19 18.09 5.08 26.49
C GLN A 19 17.02 6.17 26.59
N GLN A 20 17.19 7.08 27.56
CA GLN A 20 16.30 8.21 27.90
C GLN A 20 16.23 9.30 26.80
N ASN A 21 16.19 8.90 25.54
CA ASN A 21 16.06 9.77 24.39
C ASN A 21 14.63 9.65 23.82
N ILE A 22 14.01 10.78 23.51
CA ILE A 22 12.76 10.82 22.73
C ILE A 22 13.04 10.11 21.41
N THR A 23 12.45 8.92 21.25
CA THR A 23 12.57 8.13 20.02
C THR A 23 11.25 8.26 19.27
N ILE A 24 11.29 8.96 18.13
CA ILE A 24 10.17 8.98 17.18
C ILE A 24 10.44 7.88 16.17
N SER A 25 9.56 6.87 16.15
CA SER A 25 9.62 5.80 15.16
C SER A 25 8.73 6.17 13.99
N VAL A 26 9.33 6.33 12.80
CA VAL A 26 8.61 6.59 11.55
C VAL A 26 8.61 5.32 10.71
N PHE A 27 7.43 4.81 10.41
CA PHE A 27 7.22 3.64 9.55
C PHE A 27 7.06 4.09 8.10
N ASN A 28 7.55 3.29 7.15
CA ASN A 28 7.29 3.53 5.73
C ASN A 28 6.14 2.62 5.30
N THR A 29 5.04 3.25 4.88
CA THR A 29 3.82 2.58 4.44
C THR A 29 3.72 2.66 2.92
N VAL A 30 3.93 1.53 2.26
CA VAL A 30 3.87 1.39 0.80
C VAL A 30 2.53 0.76 0.43
N LEU A 31 1.69 1.56 -0.23
CA LEU A 31 0.31 1.20 -0.57
C LEU A 31 0.03 1.23 -2.07
N ASN A 32 0.96 1.73 -2.89
CA ASN A 32 0.70 1.88 -4.32
C ASN A 32 0.67 0.56 -5.10
N HIS A 33 1.61 -0.33 -4.79
CA HIS A 33 1.88 -1.49 -5.63
C HIS A 33 2.23 -2.73 -4.80
N LYS A 34 2.13 -3.90 -5.44
CA LYS A 34 2.67 -5.16 -4.93
C LYS A 34 3.70 -5.70 -5.92
N ALA A 35 4.76 -6.29 -5.40
CA ALA A 35 5.84 -6.87 -6.19
C ALA A 35 6.09 -8.33 -5.80
N ASN A 36 6.71 -9.09 -6.71
CA ASN A 36 7.11 -10.48 -6.49
C ASN A 36 5.92 -11.42 -6.18
N ALA A 37 4.94 -11.44 -7.09
CA ALA A 37 3.83 -12.39 -7.07
C ALA A 37 4.35 -13.84 -7.12
N GLU A 38 3.57 -14.78 -6.60
CA GLU A 38 3.96 -16.21 -6.55
C GLU A 38 3.70 -16.91 -7.88
N HIS A 39 2.67 -16.47 -8.63
CA HIS A 39 2.27 -17.05 -9.90
C HIS A 39 1.89 -15.96 -10.91
N THR A 40 1.93 -16.35 -12.18
CA THR A 40 1.40 -15.59 -13.29
C THR A 40 -0.04 -15.97 -13.60
N GLU A 41 -0.78 -15.03 -14.18
CA GLU A 41 -2.16 -15.17 -14.62
C GLU A 41 -2.34 -14.44 -15.96
N TRP A 42 -3.25 -14.92 -16.80
CA TRP A 42 -3.55 -14.32 -18.10
C TRP A 42 -4.62 -13.24 -17.95
N TYR A 43 -4.36 -12.07 -18.53
CA TYR A 43 -5.28 -10.93 -18.48
C TYR A 43 -5.39 -10.21 -19.82
N GLN A 44 -6.61 -9.80 -20.15
CA GLN A 44 -6.86 -8.79 -21.18
C GLN A 44 -6.32 -7.42 -20.74
N VAL A 45 -5.52 -6.83 -21.61
CA VAL A 45 -4.88 -5.53 -21.41
C VAL A 45 -4.92 -4.68 -22.66
N VAL A 46 -4.68 -3.39 -22.47
CA VAL A 46 -4.24 -2.47 -23.51
C VAL A 46 -2.93 -1.80 -23.09
N GLU A 47 -2.11 -1.40 -24.05
CA GLU A 47 -0.94 -0.56 -23.78
C GLU A 47 -1.35 0.90 -23.63
N ALA A 48 -0.91 1.52 -22.54
CA ALA A 48 -1.04 2.95 -22.31
C ALA A 48 0.26 3.68 -22.71
N SER A 49 0.13 4.89 -23.24
CA SER A 49 1.27 5.73 -23.60
C SER A 49 2.11 6.08 -22.36
N PRO A 50 3.44 5.96 -22.42
CA PRO A 50 4.32 6.43 -21.36
C PRO A 50 4.23 7.93 -21.11
N GLU A 51 3.85 8.72 -22.13
CA GLU A 51 3.78 10.19 -22.09
C GLU A 51 2.40 10.70 -21.65
N ASP A 52 1.33 9.92 -21.85
CA ASP A 52 -0.02 10.20 -21.36
C ASP A 52 -0.77 8.89 -21.07
N ARG A 53 -0.98 8.56 -19.80
CA ARG A 53 -1.49 7.23 -19.40
C ARG A 53 -2.98 7.05 -19.75
N LYS A 54 -3.66 8.13 -20.16
CA LYS A 54 -5.02 8.09 -20.67
C LYS A 54 -5.07 7.71 -22.15
N GLU A 55 -3.96 7.85 -22.87
CA GLU A 55 -3.87 7.47 -24.28
C GLU A 55 -3.59 5.98 -24.40
N VAL A 56 -4.53 5.26 -25.00
CA VAL A 56 -4.38 3.85 -25.36
C VAL A 56 -3.72 3.74 -26.73
N ILE A 57 -2.62 2.99 -26.82
CA ILE A 57 -1.76 2.89 -28.01
C ILE A 57 -1.72 1.48 -28.63
N SER A 58 -2.58 0.57 -28.17
CA SER A 58 -2.76 -0.75 -28.77
C SER A 58 -4.25 -1.14 -28.83
N GLU A 59 -4.56 -2.10 -29.70
CA GLU A 59 -5.78 -2.89 -29.54
C GLU A 59 -5.69 -3.77 -28.27
N PRO A 60 -6.81 -4.26 -27.72
CA PRO A 60 -6.80 -5.20 -26.60
C PRO A 60 -6.19 -6.55 -26.97
N TYR A 61 -5.39 -7.12 -26.06
CA TYR A 61 -4.83 -8.48 -26.18
C TYR A 61 -4.49 -9.08 -24.81
N GLU A 62 -4.20 -10.38 -24.78
CA GLU A 62 -3.83 -11.07 -23.54
C GLU A 62 -2.32 -11.02 -23.28
N ILE A 63 -1.95 -10.84 -22.01
CA ILE A 63 -0.58 -11.00 -21.53
C ILE A 63 -0.55 -12.00 -20.36
N GLU A 64 0.61 -12.62 -20.15
CA GLU A 64 0.89 -13.37 -18.94
C GLU A 64 1.52 -12.41 -17.89
N ALA A 65 0.85 -12.16 -16.77
CA ALA A 65 1.23 -11.13 -15.81
C ALA A 65 1.41 -11.67 -14.38
N TRP A 66 2.38 -11.12 -13.65
CA TRP A 66 2.69 -11.47 -12.25
C TRP A 66 1.70 -10.82 -11.26
N LEU A 67 0.47 -11.35 -11.18
CA LEU A 67 -0.64 -10.75 -10.42
C LEU A 67 -1.24 -11.65 -9.33
N SER A 68 -0.79 -12.92 -9.20
CA SER A 68 -1.30 -13.84 -8.19
C SER A 68 -0.45 -13.85 -6.91
N PHE A 69 -1.04 -13.35 -5.82
CA PHE A 69 -0.49 -13.35 -4.46
C PHE A 69 -1.36 -14.22 -3.53
N ALA A 70 -0.98 -15.50 -3.38
CA ALA A 70 -1.66 -16.49 -2.55
C ALA A 70 -1.13 -16.53 -1.10
N PHE A 71 0.09 -16.04 -0.88
CA PHE A 71 0.81 -16.04 0.39
C PHE A 71 0.86 -17.42 1.05
N ALA A 72 1.27 -18.45 0.29
CA ALA A 72 1.14 -19.85 0.67
C ALA A 72 1.75 -20.17 2.05
N THR A 73 2.88 -19.51 2.39
CA THR A 73 3.57 -19.75 3.66
C THR A 73 2.81 -19.20 4.87
N ARG A 74 2.12 -18.05 4.76
CA ARG A 74 1.33 -17.49 5.88
C ARG A 74 -0.08 -18.09 5.92
N GLY A 75 -0.53 -18.70 4.82
CA GLY A 75 -1.91 -19.13 4.64
C GLY A 75 -2.87 -17.97 4.90
N ASP A 76 -3.80 -18.19 5.82
CA ASP A 76 -4.82 -17.20 6.21
C ASP A 76 -4.52 -16.54 7.56
N THR A 77 -3.30 -16.70 8.05
CA THR A 77 -2.88 -16.05 9.29
C THR A 77 -2.96 -14.53 9.11
N TYR A 78 -3.67 -13.87 10.03
CA TYR A 78 -3.94 -12.42 10.10
C TYR A 78 -4.91 -11.85 9.05
N SER A 79 -4.88 -12.34 7.81
CA SER A 79 -5.79 -11.91 6.73
C SER A 79 -6.04 -13.05 5.74
N GLN A 80 -7.28 -13.19 5.28
CA GLN A 80 -7.67 -14.14 4.23
C GLN A 80 -7.48 -13.58 2.81
N MET A 81 -7.16 -12.28 2.67
CA MET A 81 -7.06 -11.62 1.38
C MET A 81 -5.94 -12.23 0.53
N LYS A 82 -6.34 -12.71 -0.65
CA LYS A 82 -5.45 -13.14 -1.74
C LYS A 82 -5.60 -12.13 -2.87
N SER A 83 -4.50 -11.67 -3.45
CA SER A 83 -4.56 -10.68 -4.53
C SER A 83 -4.47 -11.40 -5.86
N HIS A 84 -5.48 -11.23 -6.72
CA HIS A 84 -5.50 -11.79 -8.08
C HIS A 84 -6.11 -10.75 -9.04
N TRP A 85 -7.29 -10.22 -8.69
CA TRP A 85 -8.09 -9.37 -9.58
C TRP A 85 -8.10 -7.88 -9.23
N TYR A 86 -7.47 -7.45 -8.13
CA TYR A 86 -7.48 -6.06 -7.66
C TYR A 86 -6.33 -5.22 -8.23
N HIS A 87 -6.03 -5.41 -9.52
CA HIS A 87 -4.95 -4.69 -10.16
C HIS A 87 -5.46 -3.85 -11.34
N LEU A 88 -4.90 -2.65 -11.49
CA LEU A 88 -5.20 -1.74 -12.60
C LEU A 88 -4.14 -1.79 -13.70
N GLY A 89 -2.90 -2.14 -13.37
CA GLY A 89 -1.83 -2.22 -14.36
C GLY A 89 -0.58 -2.97 -13.91
N ILE A 90 0.27 -3.25 -14.88
CA ILE A 90 1.56 -3.96 -14.77
C ILE A 90 2.52 -3.43 -15.84
N ASP A 91 3.83 -3.66 -15.71
CA ASP A 91 4.83 -3.18 -16.68
C ASP A 91 5.57 -4.28 -17.45
N TYR A 92 5.14 -5.54 -17.30
CA TYR A 92 5.87 -6.68 -17.82
C TYR A 92 4.93 -7.80 -18.27
N ASN A 93 5.03 -8.17 -19.54
CA ASN A 93 4.45 -9.41 -20.06
C ASN A 93 5.49 -10.54 -19.93
N GLN A 94 5.15 -11.58 -19.17
CA GLN A 94 5.99 -12.74 -18.95
C GLN A 94 6.16 -13.59 -20.21
N GLU A 95 5.13 -13.66 -21.06
CA GLU A 95 5.10 -14.53 -22.24
C GLU A 95 6.21 -14.15 -23.24
N ASP A 96 6.29 -12.86 -23.59
CA ASP A 96 7.20 -12.33 -24.61
C ASP A 96 8.32 -11.44 -24.03
N GLN A 97 8.35 -11.25 -22.70
CA GLN A 97 9.29 -10.41 -21.96
C GLN A 97 9.22 -8.92 -22.31
N LYS A 98 8.14 -8.48 -22.95
CA LYS A 98 7.95 -7.08 -23.32
C LYS A 98 7.69 -6.21 -22.08
N LYS A 99 8.28 -5.02 -22.12
CA LYS A 99 8.01 -3.94 -21.18
C LYS A 99 7.19 -2.87 -21.86
N ALA A 100 6.03 -2.58 -21.31
CA ALA A 100 5.15 -1.49 -21.68
C ALA A 100 4.30 -1.14 -20.45
N ILE A 101 3.55 -0.04 -20.46
CA ILE A 101 2.56 0.22 -19.41
C ILE A 101 1.28 -0.49 -19.83
N TYR A 102 0.95 -1.59 -19.18
CA TYR A 102 -0.26 -2.35 -19.47
C TYR A 102 -1.38 -1.92 -18.52
N LYS A 103 -2.48 -1.41 -19.08
CA LYS A 103 -3.74 -1.20 -18.34
C LYS A 103 -4.57 -2.47 -18.43
N ILE A 104 -4.93 -3.04 -17.28
CA ILE A 104 -5.78 -4.23 -17.21
C ILE A 104 -7.21 -3.80 -17.51
N THR A 105 -7.84 -4.45 -18.50
CA THR A 105 -9.23 -4.13 -18.92
C THR A 105 -10.25 -5.14 -18.40
N GLY A 106 -9.81 -6.25 -17.81
CA GLY A 106 -10.66 -7.24 -17.12
C GLY A 106 -11.61 -8.05 -18.02
N ASP A 107 -12.25 -9.06 -17.43
CA ASP A 107 -13.26 -9.90 -18.07
C ASP A 107 -14.66 -9.29 -17.90
N ASN A 108 -14.97 -8.27 -18.71
CA ASN A 108 -16.28 -7.58 -18.81
C ASN A 108 -16.56 -6.42 -17.84
N GLU A 109 -15.58 -5.93 -17.09
CA GLU A 109 -15.70 -4.68 -16.32
C GLU A 109 -14.70 -3.66 -16.86
N GLU A 110 -15.18 -2.52 -17.38
CA GLU A 110 -14.30 -1.43 -17.83
C GLU A 110 -13.51 -0.87 -16.65
N LYS A 111 -12.28 -1.37 -16.49
CA LYS A 111 -11.32 -0.86 -15.52
C LYS A 111 -10.65 0.41 -16.04
N GLU A 112 -10.63 1.41 -15.19
CA GLU A 112 -9.97 2.67 -15.43
C GLU A 112 -8.93 2.97 -14.36
N TRP A 113 -7.91 3.75 -14.74
CA TRP A 113 -6.97 4.30 -13.77
C TRP A 113 -7.71 5.08 -12.68
N CYS A 114 -7.16 5.09 -11.48
CA CYS A 114 -7.70 5.90 -10.40
C CYS A 114 -7.73 7.38 -10.81
N GLN A 115 -8.86 8.06 -10.59
CA GLN A 115 -9.01 9.48 -10.94
C GLN A 115 -8.59 10.44 -9.82
N TYR A 116 -8.34 9.90 -8.62
CA TYR A 116 -8.02 10.67 -7.41
C TYR A 116 -6.52 10.70 -7.11
N VAL A 117 -5.70 10.84 -8.16
CA VAL A 117 -4.23 10.84 -8.12
C VAL A 117 -3.68 12.15 -8.71
N ASP A 118 -2.36 12.33 -8.68
CA ASP A 118 -1.72 13.45 -9.38
C ASP A 118 -2.01 13.37 -10.89
N THR A 119 -2.42 14.49 -11.47
CA THR A 119 -2.70 14.62 -12.91
C THR A 119 -1.76 15.62 -13.60
N SER A 120 -0.82 16.20 -12.85
CA SER A 120 0.19 17.11 -13.40
C SER A 120 1.28 16.37 -14.18
N GLY A 121 1.53 15.11 -13.83
CA GLY A 121 2.41 14.21 -14.57
C GLY A 121 1.66 13.26 -15.49
N LEU A 122 2.09 13.18 -16.76
CA LEU A 122 1.76 12.11 -17.71
C LEU A 122 0.24 11.81 -17.85
N GLY A 123 -0.59 12.85 -17.72
CA GLY A 123 -2.06 12.80 -17.85
C GLY A 123 -2.81 12.15 -16.67
N ASN A 124 -2.33 10.99 -16.21
CA ASN A 124 -2.75 10.29 -15.00
C ASN A 124 -1.54 9.56 -14.41
N TYR A 125 -1.25 9.79 -13.13
CA TYR A 125 -0.06 9.28 -12.47
C TYR A 125 -0.32 8.08 -11.54
N ASP A 126 -1.47 7.40 -11.66
CA ASP A 126 -1.81 6.20 -10.86
C ASP A 126 -0.76 5.09 -11.02
N TYR A 127 -0.45 4.70 -12.26
CA TYR A 127 0.56 3.69 -12.51
C TYR A 127 1.99 4.22 -12.25
N LEU A 128 2.71 3.56 -11.34
CA LEU A 128 4.13 3.79 -11.06
C LEU A 128 5.02 2.61 -11.47
N MET A 129 4.80 1.43 -10.88
CA MET A 129 5.61 0.22 -11.08
C MET A 129 4.93 -1.02 -10.51
N PHE A 130 5.37 -2.21 -10.94
CA PHE A 130 4.88 -3.52 -10.51
C PHE A 130 3.36 -3.66 -10.65
N ALA A 131 2.71 -4.50 -9.82
CA ALA A 131 1.27 -4.67 -9.85
C ALA A 131 0.58 -3.49 -9.17
N ASN A 132 0.06 -2.55 -9.96
CA ASN A 132 -0.66 -1.38 -9.46
C ASN A 132 -1.98 -1.79 -8.82
N ILE A 133 -2.29 -1.27 -7.64
CA ILE A 133 -3.45 -1.70 -6.85
C ILE A 133 -4.72 -0.95 -7.27
N ASP A 134 -5.81 -1.70 -7.42
CA ASP A 134 -7.15 -1.19 -7.62
C ASP A 134 -7.86 -0.93 -6.29
N TYR A 135 -7.84 0.34 -5.85
CA TYR A 135 -8.58 0.78 -4.67
C TYR A 135 -10.07 1.02 -4.94
N SER A 136 -10.64 0.74 -6.12
CA SER A 136 -12.10 0.80 -6.29
C SER A 136 -12.82 -0.34 -5.57
N ASN A 137 -12.10 -1.41 -5.22
CA ASN A 137 -12.67 -2.58 -4.59
C ASN A 137 -12.87 -2.41 -3.06
N PRO A 138 -14.12 -2.46 -2.54
CA PRO A 138 -14.38 -2.23 -1.13
C PRO A 138 -13.83 -3.34 -0.21
N ASN A 139 -13.78 -4.59 -0.67
CA ASN A 139 -13.22 -5.68 0.12
C ASN A 139 -11.70 -5.50 0.29
N PHE A 140 -11.02 -5.07 -0.77
CA PHE A 140 -9.59 -4.76 -0.71
C PHE A 140 -9.30 -3.54 0.17
N ARG A 141 -10.06 -2.45 0.02
CA ARG A 141 -9.97 -1.27 0.91
C ARG A 141 -10.07 -1.68 2.39
N ASN A 142 -11.09 -2.46 2.73
CA ASN A 142 -11.30 -2.93 4.09
C ASN A 142 -10.17 -3.83 4.59
N ASP A 143 -9.60 -4.72 3.76
CA ASP A 143 -8.44 -5.52 4.17
C ASP A 143 -7.21 -4.65 4.45
N MET A 144 -6.97 -3.62 3.63
CA MET A 144 -5.87 -2.68 3.84
C MET A 144 -6.06 -1.85 5.11
N GLU A 145 -7.26 -1.35 5.39
CA GLU A 145 -7.57 -0.69 6.67
C GLU A 145 -7.29 -1.60 7.87
N ASN A 146 -7.75 -2.86 7.81
CA ASN A 146 -7.47 -3.85 8.85
C ASN A 146 -5.98 -4.17 8.99
N TRP A 147 -5.24 -4.19 7.88
CA TRP A 147 -3.78 -4.31 7.88
C TRP A 147 -3.13 -3.14 8.61
N GLY A 148 -3.60 -1.91 8.40
CA GLY A 148 -3.11 -0.71 9.10
C GLY A 148 -3.28 -0.84 10.62
N ILE A 149 -4.46 -1.27 11.08
CA ILE A 149 -4.74 -1.54 12.50
C ILE A 149 -3.85 -2.65 13.05
N TRP A 150 -3.69 -3.75 12.29
CA TRP A 150 -2.86 -4.87 12.69
C TRP A 150 -1.38 -4.49 12.82
N VAL A 151 -0.86 -3.69 11.89
CA VAL A 151 0.50 -3.15 11.96
C VAL A 151 0.65 -2.29 13.21
N ALA A 152 -0.23 -1.31 13.42
CA ALA A 152 -0.14 -0.44 14.59
C ALA A 152 -0.13 -1.25 15.90
N ARG A 153 -1.09 -2.16 16.09
CA ARG A 153 -1.16 -3.02 17.29
C ARG A 153 0.04 -3.94 17.44
N GLY A 154 0.48 -4.58 16.35
CA GLY A 154 1.62 -5.51 16.36
C GLY A 154 2.95 -4.85 16.73
N LEU A 155 3.01 -3.53 16.61
CA LEU A 155 4.16 -2.71 16.99
C LEU A 155 4.04 -2.13 18.41
N GLY A 156 2.96 -2.46 19.13
CA GLY A 156 2.65 -1.89 20.46
C GLY A 156 2.17 -0.44 20.39
N LEU A 157 1.58 -0.05 19.26
CA LEU A 157 1.19 1.32 18.95
C LEU A 157 -0.34 1.39 19.01
N GLY A 158 -0.87 2.22 19.91
CA GLY A 158 -2.31 2.35 20.18
C GLY A 158 -2.82 1.72 21.47
N GLU A 159 -1.99 1.08 22.31
CA GLU A 159 -2.41 0.52 23.62
C GLU A 159 -2.25 1.49 24.82
N PHE A 160 -2.00 2.78 24.59
CA PHE A 160 -1.92 3.78 25.66
C PHE A 160 -3.14 4.69 25.68
N ARG A 161 -4.25 4.22 26.24
CA ARG A 161 -5.24 5.06 26.98
C ARG A 161 -6.39 4.19 27.42
N TRP A 162 -6.42 3.82 28.70
CA TRP A 162 -7.69 3.70 29.45
C TRP A 162 -7.55 3.87 30.97
N ASN A 163 -6.36 3.91 31.60
CA ASN A 163 -6.27 4.04 33.06
C ASN A 163 -4.99 4.69 33.66
N ILE A 164 -4.25 5.54 32.94
CA ILE A 164 -3.07 6.22 33.51
C ILE A 164 -3.38 7.71 33.74
N PRO A 165 -3.23 8.24 34.98
CA PRO A 165 -3.41 9.66 35.26
C PRO A 165 -2.51 10.53 34.38
N LEU A 166 -3.06 11.63 33.88
CA LEU A 166 -2.44 12.56 32.92
C LEU A 166 -1.02 13.04 33.32
N HIS A 167 -0.67 12.97 34.61
CA HIS A 167 0.63 13.39 35.14
C HIS A 167 1.74 12.31 35.14
N ILE A 168 1.43 11.06 34.75
CA ILE A 168 2.43 9.97 34.60
C ILE A 168 2.88 9.81 33.13
N ILE A 169 2.31 10.56 32.19
CA ILE A 169 2.73 10.56 30.78
C ILE A 169 4.01 11.40 30.64
N SER A 170 5.12 10.87 31.16
CA SER A 170 6.45 11.43 31.00
C SER A 170 7.30 10.45 30.18
N ALA A 171 7.75 10.92 29.02
CA ALA A 171 8.83 10.39 28.18
C ALA A 171 8.72 9.00 27.51
N SER A 172 7.65 8.22 27.70
CA SER A 172 7.51 6.87 27.09
C SER A 172 6.28 6.67 26.19
N ALA A 173 5.64 7.74 25.75
CA ALA A 173 4.58 7.66 24.75
C ALA A 173 5.19 7.26 23.39
N ASN A 174 5.04 5.98 23.03
CA ASN A 174 5.33 5.46 21.69
C ASN A 174 4.32 6.08 20.71
N HIS A 175 4.58 7.30 20.25
CA HIS A 175 3.82 7.91 19.17
C HIS A 175 4.19 7.19 17.87
N PHE A 176 3.21 6.57 17.21
CA PHE A 176 3.42 6.04 15.86
C PHE A 176 3.31 7.18 14.88
N SER A 177 4.33 7.24 14.03
CA SER A 177 4.35 8.12 12.89
C SER A 177 4.53 7.24 11.66
N THR A 178 3.83 7.55 10.58
CA THR A 178 4.07 6.88 9.31
C THR A 178 4.28 7.88 8.19
N ARG A 179 5.26 7.56 7.36
CA ARG A 179 5.45 8.13 6.04
C ARG A 179 4.70 7.27 5.03
N PHE A 180 3.78 7.85 4.29
CA PHE A 180 3.19 7.24 3.11
C PHE A 180 4.12 7.44 1.91
N ASP A 181 4.49 6.33 1.28
CA ASP A 181 5.34 6.31 0.11
C ASP A 181 4.54 6.66 -1.16
N ALA A 182 5.16 7.38 -2.10
CA ALA A 182 4.62 7.62 -3.44
C ALA A 182 3.17 8.17 -3.49
N VAL A 183 2.81 9.14 -2.64
CA VAL A 183 1.39 9.56 -2.49
C VAL A 183 0.80 10.24 -3.72
N ARG A 184 1.63 10.68 -4.68
CA ARG A 184 1.14 11.16 -6.00
C ARG A 184 0.44 10.09 -6.83
N HIS A 185 0.79 8.84 -6.57
CA HIS A 185 0.34 7.67 -7.32
C HIS A 185 -0.79 6.93 -6.59
N LEU A 186 -0.94 7.19 -5.28
CA LEU A 186 -1.96 6.59 -4.45
C LEU A 186 -3.27 7.37 -4.53
N SER A 187 -4.40 6.65 -4.56
CA SER A 187 -5.73 7.26 -4.42
C SER A 187 -5.82 8.12 -3.16
N SER A 188 -5.99 9.42 -3.34
CA SER A 188 -6.14 10.38 -2.24
C SER A 188 -7.42 10.16 -1.44
N GLU A 189 -8.48 9.65 -2.09
CA GLU A 189 -9.72 9.25 -1.43
C GLU A 189 -9.47 8.08 -0.47
N PHE A 190 -8.86 6.99 -0.97
CA PHE A 190 -8.52 5.86 -0.12
C PHE A 190 -7.55 6.24 1.00
N LEU A 191 -6.52 7.05 0.72
CA LEU A 191 -5.57 7.48 1.74
C LEU A 191 -6.28 8.23 2.88
N LYS A 192 -7.26 9.09 2.54
CA LYS A 192 -8.09 9.78 3.53
C LYS A 192 -8.93 8.80 4.34
N GLU A 193 -9.61 7.85 3.69
CA GLU A 193 -10.41 6.82 4.38
C GLU A 193 -9.56 5.96 5.31
N PHE A 194 -8.38 5.56 4.85
CA PHE A 194 -7.42 4.79 5.62
C PHE A 194 -6.98 5.53 6.89
N ILE A 195 -6.63 6.81 6.78
CA ILE A 195 -6.29 7.65 7.94
C ILE A 195 -7.48 7.82 8.88
N ASP A 196 -8.67 8.15 8.34
CA ASP A 196 -9.90 8.29 9.12
C ASP A 196 -10.23 6.99 9.89
N HIS A 197 -9.94 5.82 9.31
CA HIS A 197 -10.13 4.52 9.96
C HIS A 197 -9.13 4.29 11.10
N LEU A 198 -7.85 4.61 10.89
CA LEU A 198 -6.83 4.55 11.95
C LEU A 198 -7.21 5.46 13.12
N ASP A 199 -7.60 6.70 12.83
CA ASP A 199 -7.93 7.69 13.84
C ASP A 199 -9.12 7.25 14.70
N LYS A 200 -10.20 6.79 14.06
CA LYS A 200 -11.40 6.29 14.75
C LYS A 200 -11.11 5.07 15.63
N THR A 201 -10.19 4.20 15.21
CA THR A 201 -9.96 2.92 15.88
C THR A 201 -8.89 3.01 16.97
N LEU A 202 -7.91 3.90 16.82
CA LEU A 202 -6.73 3.94 17.66
C LEU A 202 -6.50 5.30 18.38
N GLY A 203 -7.30 6.33 18.08
CA GLY A 203 -7.16 7.70 18.63
C GLY A 203 -6.51 8.66 17.62
N GLU A 204 -6.18 9.90 17.99
CA GLU A 204 -5.62 10.91 17.06
C GLU A 204 -4.16 11.30 17.38
N ASP A 205 -3.49 10.60 18.30
CA ASP A 205 -2.12 10.91 18.75
C ASP A 205 -1.04 10.37 17.77
N TRP A 206 -1.15 10.69 16.47
CA TRP A 206 -0.28 10.21 15.38
C TRP A 206 0.34 11.36 14.57
N PHE A 207 1.40 11.07 13.83
CA PHE A 207 1.95 11.98 12.81
C PHE A 207 2.02 11.27 11.46
N PHE A 208 1.37 11.85 10.46
CA PHE A 208 1.37 11.37 9.08
C PHE A 208 2.16 12.32 8.19
N VAL A 209 2.99 11.78 7.31
CA VAL A 209 3.69 12.54 6.27
C VAL A 209 3.63 11.77 4.95
N GLY A 210 3.44 12.46 3.82
CA GLY A 210 3.46 11.84 2.50
C GLY A 210 4.71 12.24 1.72
N GLU A 211 5.29 11.32 0.95
CA GLU A 211 6.19 11.67 -0.14
C GLU A 211 5.36 12.00 -1.39
N TYR A 212 5.22 13.30 -1.66
CA TYR A 212 4.58 13.84 -2.85
C TYR A 212 5.65 14.24 -3.87
#